data_AF-A0A7J8R3J4-F1
#
_entry.id   AF-A0A7J8R3J4-F1
#
_cell.length_a   1.000
_cell.length_b   1.000
_cell.length_c   1.000
_cell.angle_alpha   90.00
_cell.angle_beta   90.00
_cell.angle_gamma   90.00
#
_symmetry.space_group_name_H-M   'P 1'
#
loop_
_entity.id
_entity.type
_entity.pdbx_description
1 polymer ?
#
loop_
_entity_poly.entity_id
_entity_poly.type
_entity_poly.pdbx_seq_one_letter_code
_entity_poly.pdbx_strand_id
1 'polypeptide(L)'
;MIHQEMDRHCGKLGFQTGQRPSSSYLNHTHNISIQLPMMVQTSKLFIFRQYGLWDRYSNIYPDSDLVYTVGASNYSKDWFFAHVPRKTGDDRYRPTTWQIKYNLQDVNNKGTYTLQMAIAAASFAEVELRFNDPNSDRPHFTTRRIGYDNAVPRHGIHGLYRLYSIEVPGYRFRKGNNTIYLTQTRSGNPFEAVMYDYIRLEGPNSLND
;
A
#
# COMPACT_ATOMS: atom_id res chain seq x y z
N MET A 1 -4.54 -45.68 20.66
CA MET A 1 -5.95 -45.48 20.23
C MET A 1 -6.20 -43.99 20.39
N ILE A 2 -6.21 -43.13 19.39
CA ILE A 2 -6.50 -43.26 17.96
C ILE A 2 -5.36 -42.61 17.16
N HIS A 3 -5.08 -43.22 16.02
CA HIS A 3 -4.04 -42.94 15.04
C HIS A 3 -4.69 -42.20 13.86
N GLN A 4 -4.04 -41.19 13.28
CA GLN A 4 -4.23 -40.71 11.90
C GLN A 4 -3.15 -39.64 11.64
N GLU A 5 -1.96 -40.01 11.18
CA GLU A 5 -1.61 -40.35 9.78
C GLU A 5 -1.37 -39.08 8.95
N MET A 6 -0.08 -38.75 8.85
CA MET A 6 0.48 -37.77 7.91
C MET A 6 0.35 -38.32 6.50
N ASP A 7 -0.69 -37.91 5.78
CA ASP A 7 -0.73 -38.13 4.34
C ASP A 7 0.14 -37.09 3.62
N ARG A 8 1.32 -37.60 3.22
CA ARG A 8 2.05 -37.13 2.05
C ARG A 8 1.13 -37.26 0.84
N HIS A 9 0.60 -36.14 0.35
CA HIS A 9 0.26 -36.02 -1.06
C HIS A 9 1.03 -34.85 -1.68
N CYS A 10 2.16 -35.23 -2.27
CA CYS A 10 2.86 -34.52 -3.30
C CYS A 10 1.94 -34.45 -4.54
N GLY A 11 1.11 -33.41 -4.60
CA GLY A 11 0.45 -32.98 -5.81
C GLY A 11 1.39 -32.06 -6.58
N LYS A 12 2.19 -32.63 -7.48
CA LYS A 12 2.85 -31.89 -8.57
C LYS A 12 1.79 -31.04 -9.28
N LEU A 13 1.91 -29.72 -9.24
CA LEU A 13 1.40 -28.85 -10.29
C LEU A 13 2.58 -28.04 -10.81
N GLY A 14 2.90 -28.31 -12.07
CA GLY A 14 4.16 -27.96 -12.69
C GLY A 14 4.38 -26.45 -12.84
N PHE A 15 5.66 -26.11 -12.87
CA PHE A 15 6.13 -24.94 -13.60
C PHE A 15 5.60 -25.01 -15.04
N GLN A 16 4.63 -24.17 -15.38
CA GLN A 16 4.47 -23.68 -16.74
C GLN A 16 5.20 -22.34 -16.84
N THR A 17 6.43 -22.41 -17.34
CA THR A 17 7.03 -21.29 -18.08
C THR A 17 6.19 -21.11 -19.35
N GLY A 18 5.36 -20.07 -19.41
CA GLY A 18 4.43 -19.93 -20.52
C GLY A 18 3.74 -18.59 -20.58
N GLN A 19 4.34 -17.70 -21.36
CA GLN A 19 3.73 -16.59 -22.10
C GLN A 19 3.53 -15.24 -21.39
N ARG A 20 4.32 -14.27 -21.88
CA ARG A 20 3.97 -12.84 -21.90
C ARG A 20 2.53 -12.69 -22.40
N PRO A 21 1.69 -11.84 -21.79
CA PRO A 21 0.58 -11.26 -22.53
C PRO A 21 1.16 -10.24 -23.50
N SER A 22 1.02 -10.56 -24.78
CA SER A 22 1.13 -9.66 -25.90
C SER A 22 0.25 -8.42 -25.71
N SER A 23 0.80 -7.28 -26.13
CA SER A 23 0.08 -6.04 -26.40
C SER A 23 -1.10 -6.27 -27.35
N SER A 24 -2.32 -6.12 -26.86
CA SER A 24 -3.59 -5.75 -27.54
C SER A 24 -4.72 -6.19 -26.57
N TYR A 25 -5.61 -5.36 -26.03
CA TYR A 25 -6.50 -4.42 -26.69
C TYR A 25 -6.92 -3.31 -25.71
N LEU A 26 -6.90 -2.06 -26.17
CA LEU A 26 -7.60 -0.93 -25.55
C LEU A 26 -9.10 -1.21 -25.57
N ASN A 27 -9.81 -1.01 -24.45
CA ASN A 27 -11.12 -0.36 -24.35
C ASN A 27 -11.59 -0.26 -22.87
N HIS A 28 -11.84 0.99 -22.43
CA HIS A 28 -12.40 1.44 -21.14
C HIS A 28 -11.48 1.42 -19.90
N THR A 29 -10.56 2.37 -19.85
CA THR A 29 -9.67 2.66 -18.70
C THR A 29 -10.42 3.33 -17.55
N HIS A 30 -10.94 2.54 -16.61
CA HIS A 30 -11.48 3.07 -15.34
C HIS A 30 -10.76 2.52 -14.10
N ASN A 31 -9.83 1.58 -14.25
CA ASN A 31 -9.16 0.91 -13.14
C ASN A 31 -7.67 1.25 -13.13
N ILE A 32 -7.16 1.64 -11.96
CA ILE A 32 -5.74 1.89 -11.70
C ILE A 32 -5.31 0.95 -10.60
N SER A 33 -4.38 0.05 -10.88
CA SER A 33 -3.81 -0.85 -9.87
C SER A 33 -2.32 -0.58 -9.69
N ILE A 34 -1.90 -0.47 -8.44
CA ILE A 34 -0.51 -0.62 -8.03
C ILE A 34 -0.45 -1.95 -7.31
N GLN A 35 -0.08 -2.99 -8.06
CA GLN A 35 0.18 -4.30 -7.48
C GLN A 35 1.66 -4.33 -7.10
N LEU A 36 1.93 -4.30 -5.81
CA LEU A 36 3.29 -4.49 -5.30
C LEU A 36 3.52 -6.02 -5.22
N PRO A 37 4.75 -6.49 -5.42
CA PRO A 37 5.05 -7.88 -5.22
C PRO A 37 4.81 -8.18 -3.75
N MET A 38 3.96 -9.16 -3.48
CA MET A 38 3.86 -9.79 -2.17
C MET A 38 5.28 -10.13 -1.74
N MET A 39 5.77 -9.55 -0.64
CA MET A 39 7.02 -9.99 -0.07
C MET A 39 6.84 -11.43 0.39
N VAL A 40 7.28 -12.39 -0.43
CA VAL A 40 7.39 -13.80 -0.04
C VAL A 40 8.37 -13.85 1.11
N GLN A 41 7.81 -13.96 2.31
CA GLN A 41 8.54 -13.90 3.56
C GLN A 41 9.32 -15.20 3.76
N THR A 42 10.59 -15.23 3.34
CA THR A 42 11.52 -16.25 3.81
C THR A 42 11.83 -15.97 5.28
N SER A 43 11.08 -16.66 6.14
CA SER A 43 10.83 -16.43 7.56
C SER A 43 12.01 -16.62 8.52
N LYS A 44 13.27 -16.68 8.06
CA LYS A 44 14.41 -16.98 8.96
C LYS A 44 15.67 -16.13 8.82
N LEU A 45 15.79 -15.22 7.85
CA LEU A 45 17.06 -14.48 7.65
C LEU A 45 17.01 -12.97 7.89
N PHE A 46 15.85 -12.36 8.10
CA PHE A 46 15.74 -10.89 8.20
C PHE A 46 15.82 -10.32 9.63
N ILE A 47 15.68 -11.16 10.67
CA ILE A 47 15.40 -10.68 12.03
C ILE A 47 16.64 -10.20 12.82
N PHE A 48 17.87 -10.40 12.36
CA PHE A 48 19.04 -10.04 13.17
C PHE A 48 19.97 -8.92 12.65
N ARG A 49 19.64 -8.17 11.57
CA ARG A 49 20.61 -7.17 11.03
C ARG A 49 20.06 -5.90 10.35
N GLN A 50 18.82 -5.45 10.62
CA GLN A 50 18.18 -4.39 9.81
C GLN A 50 17.57 -3.19 10.56
N TYR A 51 18.13 -2.79 11.71
CA TYR A 51 17.77 -1.49 12.32
C TYR A 51 17.98 -0.31 11.34
N GLY A 52 18.99 -0.39 10.46
CA GLY A 52 19.33 0.66 9.51
C GLY A 52 18.59 0.65 8.17
N LEU A 53 17.49 -0.09 7.97
CA LEU A 53 16.70 0.00 6.73
C LEU A 53 15.59 1.05 6.81
N TRP A 54 14.88 1.09 7.94
CA TRP A 54 13.85 2.09 8.22
C TRP A 54 14.45 3.50 8.29
N ASP A 55 15.61 3.62 8.96
CA ASP A 55 16.36 4.87 9.08
C ASP A 55 16.79 5.46 7.73
N ARG A 56 16.93 4.62 6.68
CA ARG A 56 17.32 5.10 5.35
C ARG A 56 16.23 5.89 4.66
N TYR A 57 14.98 5.81 5.09
CA TYR A 57 13.92 6.60 4.45
C TYR A 57 14.29 8.08 4.45
N SER A 58 14.75 8.63 5.57
CA SER A 58 15.16 10.04 5.67
C SER A 58 16.43 10.36 4.88
N ASN A 59 17.27 9.37 4.57
CA ASN A 59 18.46 9.54 3.73
C ASN A 59 18.14 9.51 2.24
N ILE A 60 17.19 8.64 1.83
CA ILE A 60 16.74 8.50 0.44
C ILE A 60 15.82 9.65 0.06
N TYR A 61 14.99 10.08 1.01
CA TYR A 61 14.00 11.13 0.89
C TYR A 61 14.34 12.26 1.87
N PRO A 62 15.43 13.04 1.67
CA PRO A 62 15.87 14.05 2.64
C PRO A 62 14.94 15.27 2.70
N ASP A 63 14.40 15.69 1.56
CA ASP A 63 13.67 16.96 1.44
C ASP A 63 12.16 16.78 1.20
N SER A 64 11.77 15.70 0.52
CA SER A 64 10.38 15.41 0.16
C SER A 64 10.03 13.96 0.46
N ASP A 65 8.75 13.64 0.66
CA ASP A 65 8.28 12.26 0.81
C ASP A 65 8.14 11.55 -0.55
N LEU A 66 7.89 10.23 -0.49
CA LEU A 66 7.72 9.38 -1.66
C LEU A 66 6.65 9.90 -2.63
N VAL A 67 7.01 9.98 -3.91
CA VAL A 67 6.08 10.29 -5.00
C VAL A 67 6.13 9.16 -6.02
N TYR A 68 5.03 8.43 -6.15
CA TYR A 68 4.85 7.38 -7.13
C TYR A 68 3.94 7.85 -8.26
N THR A 69 4.40 7.76 -9.51
CA THR A 69 3.60 8.14 -10.69
C THR A 69 3.20 6.90 -11.47
N VAL A 70 1.92 6.59 -11.50
CA VAL A 70 1.36 5.45 -12.23
C VAL A 70 1.71 5.56 -13.72
N GLY A 71 2.28 4.50 -14.28
CA GLY A 71 2.71 4.44 -15.69
C GLY A 71 4.11 5.02 -15.96
N ALA A 72 4.77 5.64 -14.97
CA ALA A 72 6.12 6.18 -15.12
C ALA A 72 7.11 5.64 -14.07
N SER A 73 6.69 5.50 -12.81
CA SER A 73 7.50 4.94 -11.72
C SER A 73 7.57 3.41 -11.80
N ASN A 74 8.68 2.84 -11.35
CA ASN A 74 8.89 1.41 -11.21
C ASN A 74 8.71 0.99 -9.74
N TYR A 75 7.66 0.23 -9.44
CA TYR A 75 7.37 -0.21 -8.07
C TYR A 75 8.56 -0.90 -7.38
N SER A 76 9.41 -1.64 -8.10
CA SER A 76 10.51 -2.40 -7.49
C SER A 76 11.66 -1.52 -6.99
N LYS A 77 11.67 -0.24 -7.39
CA LYS A 77 12.74 0.72 -7.09
C LYS A 77 12.21 1.98 -6.40
N ASP A 78 11.08 2.48 -6.88
CA ASP A 78 10.53 3.78 -6.52
C ASP A 78 9.44 3.66 -5.43
N TRP A 79 9.01 2.45 -5.11
CA TRP A 79 8.16 2.19 -3.96
C TRP A 79 9.01 1.74 -2.77
N PHE A 80 9.11 2.59 -1.75
CA PHE A 80 9.80 2.22 -0.54
C PHE A 80 8.99 1.17 0.23
N PHE A 81 9.66 0.15 0.77
CA PHE A 81 8.97 -1.06 1.26
C PHE A 81 8.06 -0.82 2.48
N ALA A 82 8.21 0.31 3.17
CA ALA A 82 7.36 0.64 4.30
C ALA A 82 7.20 2.15 4.55
N HIS A 83 5.99 2.55 4.90
CA HIS A 83 5.62 3.91 5.22
C HIS A 83 5.95 4.21 6.68
N VAL A 84 7.00 5.00 6.89
CA VAL A 84 7.58 5.34 8.20
C VAL A 84 7.65 6.84 8.42
N PRO A 85 7.61 7.30 9.68
CA PRO A 85 7.83 8.69 9.99
C PRO A 85 9.26 9.10 9.67
N ARG A 86 9.44 10.36 9.32
CA ARG A 86 10.75 10.92 8.96
C ARG A 86 11.50 11.36 10.20
N LYS A 87 12.77 10.96 10.32
CA LYS A 87 13.68 11.45 11.36
C LYS A 87 14.11 12.89 11.02
N THR A 88 14.01 13.79 11.99
CA THR A 88 14.29 15.23 11.82
C THR A 88 15.49 15.73 12.64
N GLY A 89 16.15 14.83 13.39
CA GLY A 89 17.23 15.16 14.34
C GLY A 89 16.84 14.80 15.77
N ASP A 90 17.82 14.58 16.65
CA ASP A 90 17.64 14.34 18.10
C ASP A 90 16.48 13.38 18.47
N ASP A 91 16.38 12.26 17.75
CA ASP A 91 15.31 11.26 17.89
C ASP A 91 13.87 11.81 17.82
N ARG A 92 13.70 12.93 17.11
CA ARG A 92 12.41 13.49 16.76
C ARG A 92 11.97 13.01 15.39
N TYR A 93 10.71 12.62 15.30
CA TYR A 93 10.11 12.13 14.08
C TYR A 93 8.88 12.95 13.71
N ARG A 94 8.63 13.10 12.41
CA ARG A 94 7.43 13.76 11.89
C ARG A 94 6.63 12.83 10.97
N PRO A 95 5.32 13.04 10.84
CA PRO A 95 4.48 12.36 9.86
C PRO A 95 5.03 12.48 8.44
N THR A 96 4.72 11.50 7.60
CA THR A 96 5.08 11.50 6.18
C THR A 96 3.84 11.37 5.33
N THR A 97 3.86 11.98 4.15
CA THR A 97 2.76 11.93 3.19
C THR A 97 3.24 11.44 1.84
N TRP A 98 2.90 10.20 1.49
CA TRP A 98 3.18 9.63 0.19
C TRP A 98 2.16 10.10 -0.84
N GLN A 99 2.62 10.34 -2.06
CA GLN A 99 1.79 10.76 -3.18
C GLN A 99 1.73 9.68 -4.24
N ILE A 100 0.53 9.29 -4.64
CA ILE A 100 0.30 8.43 -5.80
C ILE A 100 -0.36 9.31 -6.87
N LYS A 101 0.42 9.66 -7.89
CA LYS A 101 -0.01 10.47 -9.03
C LYS A 101 -0.48 9.57 -10.16
N TYR A 102 -1.63 9.90 -10.75
CA TYR A 102 -2.20 9.12 -11.84
C TYR A 102 -3.06 10.01 -12.74
N ASN A 103 -3.33 9.53 -13.95
CA ASN A 103 -4.13 10.22 -14.94
C ASN A 103 -5.40 9.42 -15.23
N LEU A 104 -6.56 10.10 -15.25
CA LEU A 104 -7.85 9.53 -15.65
C LEU A 104 -8.29 10.15 -16.97
N GLN A 105 -8.56 9.31 -17.97
CA GLN A 105 -9.03 9.78 -19.28
C GLN A 105 -10.46 10.30 -19.23
N ASP A 106 -11.28 9.71 -18.36
CA ASP A 106 -12.65 10.12 -18.10
C ASP A 106 -13.02 9.88 -16.63
N VAL A 107 -14.06 10.58 -16.16
CA VAL A 107 -14.58 10.47 -14.78
C VAL A 107 -16.10 10.46 -14.81
N ASN A 108 -16.71 9.39 -14.29
CA ASN A 108 -18.13 9.37 -13.98
C ASN A 108 -18.36 10.10 -12.65
N ASN A 109 -18.70 11.38 -12.71
CA ASN A 109 -18.90 12.23 -11.53
C ASN A 109 -20.08 11.79 -10.63
N LYS A 110 -21.05 11.04 -11.18
CA LYS A 110 -22.21 10.49 -10.46
C LYS A 110 -21.94 9.09 -9.90
N GLY A 111 -20.91 8.41 -10.39
CA GLY A 111 -20.57 7.06 -9.97
C GLY A 111 -19.83 7.03 -8.62
N THR A 112 -19.77 5.82 -8.05
CA THR A 112 -18.96 5.52 -6.86
C THR A 112 -17.76 4.69 -7.28
N TYR A 113 -16.56 5.20 -7.02
CA TYR A 113 -15.31 4.47 -7.20
C TYR A 113 -14.97 3.73 -5.91
N THR A 114 -14.14 2.69 -6.02
CA THR A 114 -13.69 1.93 -4.85
C THR A 114 -12.16 1.93 -4.79
N LEU A 115 -11.59 2.44 -3.70
CA LEU A 115 -10.17 2.24 -3.40
C LEU A 115 -10.01 1.03 -2.48
N GLN A 116 -9.40 -0.02 -3.01
CA GLN A 116 -8.92 -1.16 -2.25
C GLN A 116 -7.51 -0.88 -1.73
N MET A 117 -7.32 -0.90 -0.41
CA MET A 117 -6.03 -0.75 0.25
C MET A 117 -5.76 -1.95 1.15
N ALA A 118 -4.81 -2.78 0.73
CA ALA A 118 -4.35 -3.94 1.48
C ALA A 118 -3.07 -3.61 2.25
N ILE A 119 -3.10 -3.86 3.55
CA ILE A 119 -1.98 -3.70 4.48
C ILE A 119 -1.49 -5.09 4.89
N ALA A 120 -0.23 -5.38 4.55
CA ALA A 120 0.44 -6.61 4.92
C ALA A 120 0.86 -6.64 6.39
N ALA A 121 1.29 -5.49 6.92
CA ALA A 121 1.67 -5.33 8.32
C ALA A 121 1.59 -3.87 8.75
N ALA A 122 1.37 -3.64 10.05
CA ALA A 122 1.44 -2.31 10.64
C ALA A 122 1.94 -2.39 12.09
N SER A 123 2.53 -1.30 12.59
CA SER A 123 2.92 -1.12 13.99
C SER A 123 2.50 0.26 14.46
N PHE A 124 1.56 0.33 15.40
CA PHE A 124 1.08 1.56 16.02
C PHE A 124 0.86 2.75 15.07
N ALA A 125 0.49 2.46 13.83
CA ALA A 125 0.40 3.43 12.76
C ALA A 125 -1.04 3.85 12.55
N GLU A 126 -1.22 4.96 11.86
CA GLU A 126 -2.53 5.41 11.37
C GLU A 126 -2.32 6.04 10.00
N VAL A 127 -3.10 5.60 9.02
CA VAL A 127 -3.03 6.10 7.64
C VAL A 127 -4.30 6.88 7.34
N GLU A 128 -4.12 8.14 6.99
CA GLU A 128 -5.15 9.00 6.45
C GLU A 128 -5.05 9.06 4.93
N LEU A 129 -6.20 8.97 4.28
CA LEU A 129 -6.36 9.02 2.83
C LEU A 129 -7.02 10.34 2.42
N ARG A 130 -6.39 11.06 1.48
CA ARG A 130 -6.95 12.26 0.85
C ARG A 130 -6.83 12.17 -0.67
N PHE A 131 -7.69 12.90 -1.36
CA PHE A 131 -7.73 12.97 -2.83
C PHE A 131 -7.58 14.41 -3.28
N ASN A 132 -6.64 14.66 -4.20
CA ASN A 132 -6.40 15.92 -4.92
C ASN A 132 -6.04 17.15 -4.08
N ASP A 133 -6.26 17.13 -2.77
CA ASP A 133 -5.85 18.15 -1.81
C ASP A 133 -5.30 17.48 -0.52
N PRO A 134 -3.99 17.59 -0.24
CA PRO A 134 -3.40 17.03 0.97
C PRO A 134 -3.79 17.80 2.24
N ASN A 135 -4.27 19.04 2.11
CA ASN A 135 -4.56 19.93 3.24
C ASN A 135 -6.04 19.99 3.59
N SER A 136 -6.88 19.16 2.95
CA SER A 136 -8.30 19.05 3.30
C SER A 136 -8.46 18.77 4.80
N ASP A 137 -9.23 19.65 5.48
CA ASP A 137 -9.46 19.64 6.93
C ASP A 137 -9.83 18.26 7.47
N ARG A 138 -10.60 17.50 6.69
CA ARG A 138 -10.98 16.12 7.02
C ARG A 138 -10.39 15.18 5.99
N PRO A 139 -9.71 14.08 6.43
CA PRO A 139 -9.37 13.01 5.51
C PRO A 139 -10.64 12.36 4.97
N HIS A 140 -10.56 11.83 3.76
CA HIS A 140 -11.66 11.04 3.19
C HIS A 140 -11.86 9.74 3.98
N PHE A 141 -10.75 9.14 4.40
CA PHE A 141 -10.74 7.92 5.20
C PHE A 141 -9.56 7.93 6.17
N THR A 142 -9.72 7.30 7.33
CA THR A 142 -8.62 6.97 8.25
C THR A 142 -8.74 5.52 8.65
N THR A 143 -7.61 4.81 8.71
CA THR A 143 -7.56 3.47 9.29
C THR A 143 -7.84 3.48 10.80
N ARG A 144 -7.78 4.66 11.43
CA ARG A 144 -7.48 4.85 12.85
C ARG A 144 -6.16 4.16 13.21
N ARG A 145 -5.81 4.14 14.50
CA ARG A 145 -4.64 3.41 14.97
C ARG A 145 -4.77 1.90 14.70
N ILE A 146 -3.79 1.35 14.00
CA ILE A 146 -3.64 -0.08 13.65
C ILE A 146 -2.29 -0.62 14.13
N GLY A 147 -2.17 -1.95 14.21
CA GLY A 147 -0.93 -2.61 14.66
C GLY A 147 -0.70 -2.49 16.17
N TYR A 148 -1.73 -2.72 16.98
CA TYR A 148 -1.66 -2.79 18.45
C TYR A 148 -0.98 -4.09 18.94
N ASP A 149 -0.88 -5.04 18.03
CA ASP A 149 -0.27 -6.33 18.15
C ASP A 149 1.25 -6.11 18.40
N ASN A 150 1.76 -6.55 19.55
CA ASN A 150 3.19 -6.49 19.95
C ASN A 150 4.13 -7.32 19.04
N ALA A 151 3.69 -7.64 17.82
CA ALA A 151 4.39 -8.45 16.83
C ALA A 151 5.60 -7.73 16.21
N VAL A 152 5.58 -6.39 16.15
CA VAL A 152 6.68 -5.62 15.54
C VAL A 152 7.93 -5.53 16.43
N PRO A 153 7.81 -5.42 17.77
CA PRO A 153 8.99 -5.53 18.64
C PRO A 153 9.43 -6.97 18.97
N ARG A 154 8.65 -8.04 18.68
CA ARG A 154 8.95 -9.42 19.17
C ARG A 154 8.57 -10.58 18.23
N HIS A 155 9.01 -10.58 16.98
CA HIS A 155 9.04 -11.79 16.13
C HIS A 155 7.68 -12.43 15.72
N GLY A 156 6.58 -11.68 15.69
CA GLY A 156 5.32 -12.18 15.14
C GLY A 156 5.24 -11.98 13.62
N ILE A 157 5.59 -13.00 12.83
CA ILE A 157 5.11 -13.08 11.44
C ILE A 157 3.59 -13.19 11.52
N HIS A 158 2.90 -12.39 10.70
CA HIS A 158 1.47 -12.05 10.75
C HIS A 158 1.12 -10.85 11.65
N GLY A 159 1.61 -9.65 11.26
CA GLY A 159 0.78 -8.47 11.47
C GLY A 159 -0.57 -8.74 10.79
N LEU A 160 -1.68 -8.46 11.45
CA LEU A 160 -3.02 -8.73 10.91
C LEU A 160 -3.14 -8.14 9.50
N TYR A 161 -3.26 -9.00 8.48
CA TYR A 161 -3.57 -8.57 7.12
C TYR A 161 -4.90 -7.82 7.15
N ARG A 162 -4.92 -6.59 6.64
CA ARG A 162 -6.11 -5.72 6.66
C ARG A 162 -6.41 -5.27 5.25
N LEU A 163 -7.63 -5.55 4.78
CA LEU A 163 -8.15 -5.02 3.54
C LEU A 163 -9.18 -3.92 3.88
N TYR A 164 -8.98 -2.74 3.32
CA TYR A 164 -9.93 -1.64 3.37
C TYR A 164 -10.53 -1.45 1.98
N SER A 165 -11.85 -1.56 1.87
CA SER A 165 -12.63 -1.21 0.68
C SER A 165 -13.28 0.15 0.93
N ILE A 166 -12.79 1.19 0.28
CA ILE A 166 -13.14 2.58 0.57
C ILE A 166 -13.92 3.14 -0.62
N GLU A 167 -15.18 3.45 -0.41
CA GLU A 167 -16.02 4.11 -1.42
C GLU A 167 -15.63 5.59 -1.56
N VAL A 168 -15.49 6.04 -2.80
CA VAL A 168 -15.10 7.42 -3.14
C VAL A 168 -16.05 7.97 -4.19
N PRO A 169 -16.83 9.02 -3.88
CA PRO A 169 -17.70 9.64 -4.86
C PRO A 169 -16.94 10.18 -6.07
N GLY A 170 -17.48 9.98 -7.27
CA GLY A 170 -16.83 10.35 -8.54
C GLY A 170 -16.43 11.81 -8.65
N TYR A 171 -17.20 12.73 -8.04
CA TYR A 171 -16.89 14.17 -8.01
C TYR A 171 -15.57 14.52 -7.29
N ARG A 172 -14.98 13.58 -6.52
CA ARG A 172 -13.64 13.76 -5.91
C ARG A 172 -12.52 13.68 -6.94
N PHE A 173 -12.78 13.10 -8.12
CA PHE A 173 -11.83 12.95 -9.20
C PHE A 173 -12.10 13.96 -10.31
N ARG A 174 -11.07 14.19 -11.13
CA ARG A 174 -11.14 15.05 -12.32
C ARG A 174 -10.55 14.35 -13.53
N LYS A 175 -11.00 14.71 -14.73
CA LYS A 175 -10.31 14.30 -15.96
C LYS A 175 -8.88 14.84 -15.93
N GLY A 176 -7.92 14.02 -16.36
CA GLY A 176 -6.49 14.33 -16.31
C GLY A 176 -5.85 13.94 -14.98
N ASN A 177 -4.98 14.81 -14.46
CA ASN A 177 -4.09 14.48 -13.35
C ASN A 177 -4.81 14.50 -12.00
N ASN A 178 -4.71 13.39 -11.28
CA ASN A 178 -5.20 13.23 -9.92
C ASN A 178 -4.05 12.81 -9.01
N THR A 179 -4.25 12.97 -7.70
CA THR A 179 -3.29 12.51 -6.69
C THR A 179 -4.02 11.93 -5.50
N ILE A 180 -3.64 10.72 -5.10
CA ILE A 180 -3.97 10.14 -3.81
C ILE A 180 -2.84 10.50 -2.85
N TYR A 181 -3.21 11.02 -1.68
CA TYR A 181 -2.28 11.27 -0.59
C TYR A 181 -2.54 10.26 0.52
N LEU A 182 -1.47 9.57 0.92
CA LEU A 182 -1.46 8.68 2.07
C LEU A 182 -0.59 9.33 3.13
N THR A 183 -1.18 9.75 4.24
CA THR A 183 -0.42 10.32 5.37
C THR A 183 -0.36 9.30 6.49
N GLN A 184 0.83 8.82 6.82
CA GLN A 184 1.03 8.12 8.09
C GLN A 184 1.19 9.22 9.15
N THR A 185 0.26 9.31 10.09
CA THR A 185 0.15 10.44 11.04
C THR A 185 0.90 10.24 12.35
N ARG A 186 1.43 9.04 12.58
CA ARG A 186 1.99 8.61 13.87
C ARG A 186 3.51 8.66 13.81
N SER A 187 4.10 9.59 14.57
CA SER A 187 5.54 9.85 14.56
C SER A 187 6.16 9.95 15.96
N GLY A 188 5.68 9.16 16.90
CA GLY A 188 6.23 9.10 18.25
C GLY A 188 7.58 8.39 18.32
N ASN A 189 7.87 7.46 17.39
CA ASN A 189 9.12 6.69 17.34
C ASN A 189 9.34 6.10 15.92
N PRO A 190 10.54 5.58 15.58
CA PRO A 190 10.85 5.14 14.22
C PRO A 190 10.12 3.86 13.78
N PHE A 191 9.53 3.13 14.73
CA PHE A 191 8.87 1.85 14.48
C PHE A 191 7.38 2.00 14.17
N GLU A 192 6.80 3.20 14.27
CA GLU A 192 5.42 3.43 13.86
C GLU A 192 5.33 3.35 12.32
N ALA A 193 4.92 2.20 11.78
CA ALA A 193 5.10 1.90 10.35
C ALA A 193 3.93 1.14 9.72
N VAL A 194 3.80 1.25 8.39
CA VAL A 194 2.83 0.46 7.58
C VAL A 194 3.52 -0.14 6.36
N MET A 195 3.20 -1.40 6.06
CA MET A 195 3.64 -2.09 4.86
C MET A 195 2.41 -2.43 4.00
N TYR A 196 2.37 -1.88 2.79
CA TYR A 196 1.28 -2.13 1.84
C TYR A 196 1.53 -3.40 1.04
N ASP A 197 0.47 -4.17 0.77
CA ASP A 197 0.50 -5.28 -0.17
C ASP A 197 0.05 -4.81 -1.56
N TYR A 198 -1.10 -4.15 -1.65
CA TYR A 198 -1.53 -3.49 -2.87
C TYR A 198 -2.45 -2.30 -2.60
N ILE A 199 -2.48 -1.38 -3.55
CA ILE A 199 -3.43 -0.27 -3.59
C ILE A 199 -4.05 -0.26 -4.98
N ARG A 200 -5.37 -0.32 -5.07
CA ARG A 200 -6.10 -0.41 -6.33
C ARG A 200 -7.32 0.50 -6.30
N LEU A 201 -7.42 1.40 -7.27
CA LEU A 201 -8.59 2.23 -7.52
C LEU A 201 -9.41 1.58 -8.64
N GLU A 202 -10.67 1.30 -8.37
CA GLU A 202 -11.64 0.69 -9.26
C GLU A 202 -12.69 1.74 -9.64
N GLY A 203 -13.02 1.79 -10.92
CA GLY A 203 -14.11 2.61 -11.44
C GLY A 203 -15.48 2.11 -11.02
N PRO A 204 -16.53 2.94 -11.12
CA PRO A 204 -17.90 2.51 -10.90
C PRO A 204 -18.26 1.38 -11.87
N ASN A 205 -18.91 0.34 -11.34
CA ASN A 205 -19.49 -0.72 -12.16
C ASN A 205 -20.54 -0.10 -13.08
N SER A 206 -20.39 -0.26 -14.39
CA SER A 206 -21.29 0.27 -15.41
C SER A 206 -22.63 -0.47 -15.50
N LEU A 207 -23.17 -0.98 -14.39
CA LEU A 207 -24.31 -1.91 -14.41
C LEU A 207 -25.68 -1.28 -14.14
N ASN A 208 -25.78 0.05 -13.98
CA ASN A 208 -27.07 0.72 -13.82
C ASN A 208 -27.11 2.00 -14.68
N ASP A 209 -27.37 1.84 -15.97
CA ASP A 209 -27.96 2.88 -16.81
C ASP A 209 -29.45 2.57 -17.02
#